data_AF-A0A842VNQ1-F1
#
_entry.id   AF-A0A842VNQ1-F1
#
_cell.length_a   1.000
_cell.length_b   1.000
_cell.length_c   1.000
_cell.angle_alpha   90.00
_cell.angle_beta   90.00
_cell.angle_gamma   90.00
#
_symmetry.space_group_name_H-M   'P 1'
#
loop_
_entity.id
_entity.type
_entity.pdbx_description
1 polymer ?
#
loop_
_entity_poly.entity_id
_entity_poly.type
_entity_poly.pdbx_seq_one_letter_code
_entity_poly.pdbx_strand_id
1 'polypeptide(L)'
;MMFILVLIFMIVSLFIFPWAVISFLALLFTAFPITLCLLVQVIRFTEILGYDRSFSISNREIIFDLPKKPPFKIKWSQFNTIHIFKQDYGSYDLFPYGIDRKIYKINFVANNQLIA
;
A
#
# COMPACT_ATOMS: atom_id res chain seq x y z
N MET A 1 25.21 -12.73 16.36
CA MET A 1 25.63 -14.01 17.00
C MET A 1 24.47 -14.77 17.63
N MET A 2 23.63 -14.14 18.47
CA MET A 2 22.55 -14.85 19.19
C MET A 2 21.56 -15.59 18.29
N PHE A 3 21.12 -14.96 17.19
CA PHE A 3 20.16 -15.55 16.25
C PHE A 3 20.65 -16.86 15.61
N ILE A 4 21.93 -16.91 15.22
CA ILE A 4 22.55 -18.09 14.59
C ILE A 4 22.63 -19.24 15.60
N LEU A 5 22.98 -18.94 16.85
CA LEU A 5 23.03 -19.91 17.94
C LEU A 5 21.66 -20.53 18.22
N VAL A 6 20.60 -19.70 18.28
CA VAL A 6 19.22 -20.17 18.45
C VAL A 6 18.78 -21.08 17.30
N LEU A 7 19.14 -20.72 16.06
CA LEU A 7 18.82 -21.53 14.88
C LEU A 7 19.50 -22.91 14.92
N ILE A 8 20.78 -22.97 15.32
CA ILE A 8 21.54 -24.21 15.47
C ILE A 8 20.93 -25.08 16.57
N PHE A 9 20.58 -24.51 17.72
CA PHE A 9 19.93 -25.25 18.81
C PHE A 9 18.56 -25.82 18.40
N MET A 10 17.77 -25.08 17.63
CA MET A 10 16.51 -25.59 17.08
C MET A 10 16.75 -26.79 16.15
N ILE A 11 17.71 -26.69 15.23
CA ILE A 11 18.05 -27.77 14.30
C ILE A 11 18.55 -29.03 15.05
N VAL A 12 19.42 -28.86 16.04
CA VAL A 12 19.93 -29.99 16.85
C VAL A 12 18.81 -30.65 17.66
N SER A 13 17.88 -29.85 18.21
CA SER A 13 16.74 -30.38 18.97
C SER A 13 15.78 -31.25 18.13
N LEU A 14 15.67 -30.96 16.83
CA LEU A 14 14.89 -31.72 15.85
C LEU A 14 15.42 -33.15 15.62
N PHE A 15 16.73 -33.37 15.79
CA PHE A 15 17.35 -34.70 15.64
C PHE A 15 17.33 -35.53 16.93
N ILE A 16 17.27 -34.89 18.10
CA ILE A 16 17.36 -35.57 19.40
C ILE A 16 15.98 -35.97 19.94
N PHE A 17 14.92 -35.21 19.63
CA PHE A 17 13.58 -35.46 20.16
C PHE A 17 12.54 -35.64 19.04
N PRO A 18 11.92 -36.83 18.90
CA PRO A 18 10.86 -37.07 17.91
C PRO A 18 9.66 -36.10 18.06
N TRP A 19 9.39 -35.67 19.29
CA TRP A 19 8.33 -34.71 19.62
C TRP A 19 8.65 -33.27 19.17
N ALA A 20 9.93 -32.94 18.94
CA ALA A 20 10.33 -31.65 18.40
C ALA A 20 9.94 -31.51 16.92
N VAL A 21 9.89 -32.61 16.17
CA VAL A 21 9.39 -32.64 14.78
C VAL A 21 7.92 -32.22 14.73
N ILE A 22 7.09 -32.72 15.65
CA ILE A 22 5.66 -32.37 15.74
C ILE A 22 5.50 -30.89 16.11
N SER A 23 6.30 -30.40 17.07
CA SER A 23 6.28 -29.00 17.48
C SER A 23 6.75 -28.05 16.37
N PHE A 24 7.75 -28.46 15.59
CA PHE A 24 8.24 -27.74 14.42
C PHE A 24 7.23 -27.72 13.28
N LEU A 25 6.57 -28.85 13.01
CA LEU A 25 5.47 -28.94 12.04
C LEU A 25 4.30 -28.05 12.46
N ALA A 26 3.91 -28.07 13.74
CA ALA A 26 2.86 -27.19 14.27
C ALA A 26 3.22 -25.71 14.06
N LEU A 27 4.47 -25.33 14.36
CA LEU A 27 4.96 -23.96 14.15
C LEU A 27 4.98 -23.59 12.67
N LEU A 28 5.34 -24.52 11.77
CA LEU A 28 5.22 -24.33 10.32
C LEU A 28 3.76 -24.09 9.92
N PHE A 29 2.83 -24.94 10.36
CA PHE A 29 1.40 -24.79 10.00
C PHE A 29 0.76 -23.52 10.56
N THR A 30 1.23 -22.98 11.69
CA THR A 30 0.70 -21.73 12.25
C THR A 30 1.44 -20.49 11.73
N ALA A 31 2.77 -20.52 11.69
CA ALA A 31 3.58 -19.35 11.35
C ALA A 31 3.68 -19.14 9.83
N PHE A 32 3.64 -20.21 9.02
CA PHE A 32 3.69 -20.10 7.56
C PHE A 32 2.49 -19.33 6.98
N PRO A 33 1.21 -19.62 7.30
CA PRO A 33 0.10 -18.84 6.75
C PRO A 33 0.10 -17.39 7.24
N ILE A 34 0.54 -17.14 8.49
CA ILE A 34 0.65 -15.79 9.04
C ILE A 34 1.75 -15.00 8.29
N THR A 35 2.93 -15.59 8.12
CA THR A 35 4.04 -14.94 7.40
C THR A 35 3.72 -14.76 5.93
N LEU A 36 3.03 -15.70 5.28
CA LEU A 36 2.55 -15.57 3.91
C LEU A 36 1.54 -14.42 3.77
N CYS A 37 0.58 -14.31 4.70
CA CYS A 37 -0.39 -13.21 4.72
C CYS A 37 0.31 -11.86 4.88
N LEU A 38 1.26 -11.76 5.82
CA LEU A 38 2.04 -10.55 6.03
C LEU A 38 2.89 -10.20 4.80
N LEU A 39 3.51 -11.19 4.15
CA LEU A 39 4.28 -10.97 2.92
C LEU A 39 3.42 -10.40 1.80
N VAL A 40 2.22 -10.97 1.58
CA VAL A 40 1.28 -10.44 0.58
C VAL A 40 0.86 -9.01 0.92
N GLN A 41 0.62 -8.70 2.20
CA GLN A 41 0.30 -7.34 2.63
C GLN A 41 1.46 -6.37 2.38
N VAL A 42 2.69 -6.76 2.70
CA VAL A 42 3.89 -5.95 2.46
C VAL A 42 4.10 -5.70 0.97
N ILE A 43 3.96 -6.73 0.12
CA ILE A 43 4.07 -6.57 -1.34
C ILE A 43 3.04 -5.56 -1.84
N ARG A 44 1.76 -5.73 -1.49
CA ARG A 44 0.69 -4.79 -1.87
C ARG A 44 0.96 -3.37 -1.37
N PHE A 45 1.47 -3.23 -0.16
CA PHE A 45 1.84 -1.94 0.41
C PHE A 45 2.98 -1.28 -0.38
N THR A 46 4.04 -2.03 -0.71
CA THR A 46 5.15 -1.52 -1.53
C THR A 46 4.72 -1.14 -2.93
N GLU A 47 3.77 -1.86 -3.54
CA GLU A 47 3.16 -1.44 -4.80
C GLU A 47 2.46 -0.09 -4.65
N ILE A 48 1.65 0.10 -3.60
CA ILE A 48 0.95 1.36 -3.34
C ILE A 48 1.92 2.52 -3.09
N LEU A 49 3.06 2.27 -2.43
CA LEU A 49 4.09 3.26 -2.17
C LEU A 49 4.90 3.64 -3.42
N GLY A 50 5.08 2.72 -4.36
CA GLY A 50 5.87 2.95 -5.58
C GLY A 50 5.18 3.78 -6.66
N TYR A 51 3.97 4.28 -6.39
CA TYR A 51 3.16 5.02 -7.34
C TYR A 51 3.15 6.51 -7.01
N ASP A 52 4.23 7.20 -7.37
CA ASP A 52 4.21 8.66 -7.42
C ASP A 52 3.23 9.10 -8.50
N ARG A 53 2.12 9.68 -8.06
CA ARG A 53 1.16 10.33 -8.96
C ARG A 53 1.68 11.74 -9.19
N SER A 54 2.04 12.05 -10.41
CA SER A 54 2.44 13.40 -10.79
C SER A 54 1.39 14.02 -11.69
N PHE A 55 1.31 15.34 -11.63
CA PHE A 55 0.55 16.12 -12.60
C PHE A 55 1.41 17.26 -13.10
N SER A 56 1.21 17.64 -14.36
CA SER A 56 1.82 18.81 -14.95
C SER A 56 0.74 19.79 -15.38
N ILE A 57 0.99 21.06 -15.11
CA ILE A 57 0.10 22.16 -15.47
C ILE A 57 0.78 22.96 -16.56
N SER A 58 0.08 23.19 -17.66
CA SER A 58 0.50 24.06 -18.75
C SER A 58 -0.55 25.12 -19.02
N ASN A 59 -0.21 26.13 -19.84
CA ASN A 59 -1.16 27.15 -20.28
C ASN A 59 -2.32 26.60 -21.13
N ARG A 60 -2.26 25.34 -21.57
CA ARG A 60 -3.27 24.71 -22.44
C ARG A 60 -4.09 23.65 -21.72
N GLU A 61 -3.42 22.81 -20.95
CA GLU A 61 -4.01 21.65 -20.32
C GLU A 61 -3.31 21.26 -19.01
N ILE A 62 -4.06 20.55 -18.17
CA ILE A 62 -3.58 19.82 -17.00
C ILE A 62 -3.45 18.35 -17.42
N ILE A 63 -2.29 17.75 -17.21
CA ILE A 63 -2.00 16.36 -17.53
C ILE A 63 -1.73 15.61 -16.23
N PHE A 64 -2.52 14.58 -15.97
CA PHE A 64 -2.33 13.66 -14.86
C PHE A 64 -1.62 12.41 -15.37
N ASP A 65 -0.43 12.15 -14.83
CA ASP A 65 0.30 10.93 -15.10
C ASP A 65 0.03 9.92 -13.98
N LEU A 66 -0.78 8.92 -14.33
CA LEU A 66 -1.24 7.89 -13.40
C LEU A 66 -0.49 6.60 -13.71
N PRO A 67 0.18 5.99 -12.72
CA PRO A 67 0.91 4.77 -12.97
C PRO A 67 -0.03 3.66 -13.44
N LYS A 68 0.43 2.92 -14.46
CA LYS A 68 -0.33 1.82 -15.11
C LYS A 68 -1.65 2.26 -15.77
N LYS A 69 -1.83 3.56 -16.04
CA LYS A 69 -2.99 4.09 -16.79
C LYS A 69 -2.51 5.07 -17.86
N PRO A 70 -3.26 5.23 -18.97
CA PRO A 70 -2.95 6.28 -19.93
C PRO A 70 -3.05 7.66 -19.27
N PRO A 71 -2.22 8.64 -19.68
CA PRO A 71 -2.28 9.99 -19.16
C PRO A 71 -3.67 10.60 -19.37
N PHE A 72 -4.23 11.17 -18.32
CA PHE A 72 -5.52 11.84 -18.37
C PHE A 72 -5.31 13.35 -18.55
N LYS A 73 -6.03 13.96 -19.50
CA LYS A 73 -5.83 15.35 -19.90
C LYS A 73 -7.13 16.14 -19.78
N ILE A 74 -7.06 17.28 -19.11
CA ILE A 74 -8.16 18.24 -19.02
C ILE A 74 -7.69 19.59 -19.58
N LYS A 75 -8.44 20.14 -20.53
CA LYS A 75 -8.25 21.50 -21.06
C LYS A 75 -8.94 22.52 -20.18
N TRP A 76 -8.36 23.72 -20.07
CA TRP A 76 -8.96 24.82 -19.31
C TRP A 76 -10.37 25.20 -19.77
N SER A 77 -10.68 25.01 -21.06
CA SER A 77 -12.01 25.27 -21.63
C SER A 77 -13.08 24.28 -21.18
N GLN A 78 -12.71 23.18 -20.54
CA GLN A 78 -13.65 22.12 -20.17
C GLN A 78 -14.31 22.36 -18.82
N PHE A 79 -13.76 23.21 -17.96
CA PHE A 79 -14.31 23.50 -16.63
C PHE A 79 -14.30 25.00 -16.36
N ASN A 80 -15.15 25.44 -15.42
CA ASN A 80 -15.20 26.83 -14.97
C ASN A 80 -14.74 26.97 -13.51
N THR A 81 -14.81 25.89 -12.72
CA THR A 81 -14.52 25.92 -11.29
C THR A 81 -13.72 24.69 -10.87
N ILE A 82 -12.79 24.86 -9.95
CA ILE A 82 -12.04 23.79 -9.29
C ILE A 82 -12.41 23.78 -7.82
N HIS A 83 -12.85 22.64 -7.29
CA HIS A 83 -13.08 22.46 -5.87
C HIS A 83 -12.03 21.53 -5.30
N ILE A 84 -11.33 21.99 -4.25
CA ILE A 84 -10.31 21.21 -3.54
C ILE A 84 -10.84 20.94 -2.14
N PHE A 85 -11.05 19.66 -1.82
CA PHE A 85 -11.52 19.22 -0.52
C PHE A 85 -10.41 18.46 0.18
N LYS A 86 -10.21 18.73 1.47
CA LYS A 86 -9.47 17.81 2.33
C LYS A 86 -10.34 16.58 2.57
N GLN A 87 -9.85 15.41 2.20
CA GLN A 87 -10.56 14.17 2.43
C GLN A 87 -9.98 13.49 3.66
N ASP A 88 -10.65 13.70 4.79
CA ASP A 88 -10.35 12.98 6.01
C ASP A 88 -10.91 11.55 5.86
N TYR A 89 -10.08 10.62 5.39
CA TYR A 89 -10.40 9.21 5.54
C TYR A 89 -10.29 8.88 7.02
N GLY A 90 -11.41 8.55 7.65
CA GLY A 90 -11.41 7.92 8.96
C GLY A 90 -10.42 6.76 8.92
N SER A 91 -9.48 6.75 9.86
CA SER A 91 -8.40 5.78 9.89
C SER A 91 -8.99 4.36 9.86
N TYR A 92 -8.93 3.69 8.72
CA TYR A 92 -9.03 2.24 8.70
C TYR A 92 -7.66 1.74 9.20
N ASP A 93 -7.44 1.90 10.51
CA ASP A 93 -6.28 1.43 11.26
C ASP A 93 -6.28 -0.10 11.24
N LEU A 94 -5.86 -0.68 10.13
CA LEU A 94 -5.27 -2.02 10.12
C LEU A 94 -3.74 -1.95 10.27
N PHE A 95 -3.16 -0.74 10.34
CA PHE A 95 -1.71 -0.54 10.42
C PHE A 95 -1.35 0.55 11.44
N PRO A 96 -0.52 0.25 12.47
CA PRO A 96 -0.19 1.17 13.56
C PRO A 96 0.83 2.26 13.20
N TYR A 97 1.26 2.34 11.94
CA TYR A 97 2.16 3.40 11.48
C TYR A 97 1.32 4.50 10.84
N GLY A 98 0.91 5.46 11.67
CA GLY A 98 0.24 6.67 11.28
C GLY A 98 1.09 7.49 10.31
N ILE A 99 1.00 7.19 9.03
CA ILE A 99 1.41 8.12 8.00
C ILE A 99 0.26 9.11 7.90
N ASP A 100 0.42 10.31 8.46
CA ASP A 100 -0.52 11.42 8.39
C ASP A 100 -0.61 11.95 6.95
N ARG A 101 -1.13 11.11 6.05
CA ARG A 101 -1.31 11.45 4.63
C ARG A 101 -2.55 12.30 4.52
N LYS A 102 -2.34 13.61 4.39
CA LYS A 102 -3.39 14.54 3.97
C LYS A 102 -3.76 14.23 2.54
N ILE A 103 -4.87 13.52 2.35
CA ILE A 103 -5.43 13.23 1.03
C ILE A 103 -6.33 14.39 0.64
N TYR A 104 -6.13 14.92 -0.56
CA TYR A 104 -6.99 15.97 -1.13
C TYR A 104 -7.76 15.40 -2.31
N LYS A 105 -9.05 15.72 -2.37
CA LYS A 105 -9.91 15.45 -3.51
C LYS A 105 -10.03 16.72 -4.35
N ILE A 106 -9.67 16.63 -5.62
CA ILE A 106 -9.79 17.74 -6.58
C ILE A 106 -10.92 17.39 -7.54
N ASN A 107 -11.92 18.26 -7.62
CA ASN A 107 -13.05 18.15 -8.55
C ASN A 107 -13.00 19.29 -9.56
N PHE A 108 -13.17 18.95 -10.83
CA PHE A 108 -13.37 19.91 -11.91
C PHE A 108 -14.86 20.02 -12.21
N VAL A 109 -15.41 21.23 -12.24
CA VAL A 109 -16.84 21.49 -12.42
C VAL A 109 -17.06 22.33 -13.68
N ALA A 110 -18.01 21.93 -14.52
CA ALA A 110 -18.50 22.68 -15.67
C ALA A 110 -20.02 22.79 -15.63
N ASN A 111 -20.58 23.99 -15.79
CA ASN A 111 -22.03 24.19 -15.84
C ASN A 111 -22.79 23.49 -14.69
N ASN A 112 -22.25 23.56 -13.48
CA ASN A 112 -22.74 22.86 -12.27
C ASN A 112 -22.75 21.33 -12.34
N GLN A 113 -21.99 20.72 -13.25
CA GLN A 113 -21.78 19.27 -13.35
C GLN A 113 -20.32 18.90 -13.10
N LEU A 114 -20.10 17.80 -12.39
CA LEU A 114 -18.77 17.25 -12.16
C LEU A 114 -18.23 16.61 -13.44
N ILE A 115 -16.98 16.92 -13.76
CA ILE A 115 -16.25 16.28 -14.85
C ILE A 115 -15.48 15.12 -14.24
N ALA A 116 -15.72 13.92 -14.78
CA ALA A 116 -15.11 12.66 -14.35
C ALA A 116 -13.63 12.58 -14.71
#